data_AF-A0A0F9EMF6-F1
#
_entry.id   AF-A0A0F9EMF6-F1
#
_cell.length_a   1.000
_cell.length_b   1.000
_cell.length_c   1.000
_cell.angle_alpha   90.00
_cell.angle_beta   90.00
_cell.angle_gamma   90.00
#
_symmetry.space_group_name_H-M   'P 1'
#
loop_
_entity.id
_entity.type
_entity.pdbx_description
1 polymer ?
#
loop_
_entity_poly.entity_id
_entity_poly.type
_entity_poly.pdbx_seq_one_letter_code
_entity_poly.pdbx_strand_id
1 'polypeptide(L)' 'MTKIYLVVGYDYEYSNIRVAYRNKEMAETLADALNECDSTYVYKVQEIGLA' A
#
# COMPACT_ATOMS: atom_id res chain seq x y z
N MET A 1 1.16 8.80 19.17
CA MET A 1 1.80 8.79 17.85
C MET A 1 0.80 8.32 16.82
N THR A 2 0.56 9.10 15.78
CA THR A 2 -0.39 8.76 14.71
C THR A 2 0.31 7.91 13.66
N LYS A 3 -0.30 6.80 13.24
CA LYS A 3 0.20 5.94 12.18
C LYS A 3 -0.61 6.12 10.90
N ILE A 4 0.07 6.05 9.75
CA ILE A 4 -0.54 6.00 8.42
C ILE A 4 0.00 4.78 7.69
N TYR A 5 -0.86 4.12 6.93
CA TYR A 5 -0.58 2.92 6.15
C TYR A 5 -0.69 3.27 4.67
N LEU A 6 0.40 3.19 3.94
CA LEU A 6 0.43 3.44 2.51
C LEU A 6 0.30 2.13 1.74
N VAL A 7 -0.54 2.11 0.71
CA VAL A 7 -0.52 1.05 -0.30
C VAL A 7 0.41 1.50 -1.43
N VAL A 8 1.49 0.76 -1.62
CA VAL A 8 2.57 1.08 -2.57
C VAL A 8 2.64 -0.04 -3.60
N GLY A 9 2.54 0.30 -4.88
CA GLY A 9 2.79 -0.62 -5.98
C GLY A 9 4.26 -0.56 -6.39
N TYR A 10 4.89 -1.72 -6.54
CA TYR A 10 6.26 -1.88 -7.01
C TYR A 10 6.25 -2.56 -8.37
N ASP A 11 6.81 -1.92 -9.40
CA ASP A 11 7.22 -2.62 -10.62
C ASP A 11 8.75 -2.83 -10.61
N TYR A 12 9.28 -3.46 -11.65
CA TYR A 12 10.71 -3.79 -11.75
C TYR A 12 11.66 -2.58 -11.63
N GLU A 13 11.18 -1.36 -11.89
CA GLU A 13 12.00 -0.15 -11.95
C GLU A 13 11.54 0.94 -10.98
N TYR A 14 10.26 0.96 -10.56
CA TYR A 14 9.69 2.07 -9.79
C TYR A 14 8.79 1.62 -8.64
N SER A 15 8.72 2.48 -7.60
CA SER A 15 7.71 2.40 -6.55
C SER A 15 6.76 3.59 -6.63
N ASN A 16 5.46 3.32 -6.59
CA ASN A 16 4.40 4.33 -6.68
C ASN A 16 3.42 4.18 -5.51
N ILE A 17 3.31 5.24 -4.70
CA ILE A 17 2.28 5.32 -3.66
C ILE A 17 0.93 5.52 -4.35
N ARG A 18 -0.02 4.62 -4.08
CA ARG A 18 -1.37 4.71 -4.63
C ARG A 18 -2.31 5.45 -3.69
N VAL A 19 -2.35 5.04 -2.42
CA VAL A 19 -3.32 5.54 -1.44
C VAL A 19 -2.74 5.48 -0.02
N ALA A 20 -3.19 6.39 0.85
CA ALA A 20 -2.87 6.43 2.28
C ALA A 20 -4.13 6.16 3.13
N TYR A 21 -4.00 5.30 4.12
CA TYR A 21 -5.06 4.90 5.05
C TYR A 21 -4.66 5.13 6.50
N ARG A 22 -5.63 5.38 7.38
CA ARG A 22 -5.42 5.36 8.84
C ARG A 22 -5.68 3.99 9.47
N ASN A 23 -6.45 3.15 8.78
CA ASN A 23 -6.76 1.79 9.21
C ASN A 23 -5.86 0.80 8.44
N LYS A 24 -5.18 -0.08 9.18
CA LYS A 24 -4.24 -1.05 8.62
C LYS A 24 -4.95 -2.15 7.81
N GLU A 25 -6.00 -2.74 8.37
CA GLU A 25 -6.75 -3.84 7.77
C GLU A 25 -7.36 -3.44 6.42
N MET A 26 -7.86 -2.22 6.31
CA MET A 26 -8.35 -1.67 5.03
C MET A 26 -7.23 -1.52 4.00
N ALA A 27 -6.03 -1.10 4.41
CA ALA A 27 -4.89 -0.97 3.51
C ALA A 27 -4.42 -2.35 3.02
N GLU A 28 -4.39 -3.34 3.91
CA GLU A 28 -4.04 -4.74 3.58
C GLU A 28 -5.08 -5.33 2.62
N THR A 29 -6.37 -5.19 2.92
CA THR A 29 -7.47 -5.65 2.04
C THR A 29 -7.36 -5.04 0.64
N LEU A 30 -7.05 -3.74 0.53
CA LEU A 30 -6.87 -3.12 -0.78
C LEU A 30 -5.62 -3.65 -1.49
N ALA A 31 -4.50 -3.81 -0.80
CA ALA A 31 -3.27 -4.32 -1.40
C ALA A 31 -3.48 -5.73 -1.98
N ASP A 32 -4.18 -6.60 -1.24
CA ASP A 32 -4.52 -7.95 -1.71
C ASP A 32 -5.45 -7.91 -2.93
N ALA A 33 -6.52 -7.11 -2.89
CA ALA A 33 -7.44 -6.96 -4.01
C ALA A 33 -6.74 -6.42 -5.27
N LEU A 34 -5.80 -5.49 -5.11
CA LEU A 34 -5.01 -4.96 -6.23
C LEU A 34 -4.04 -6.00 -6.79
N ASN A 35 -3.40 -6.81 -5.95
CA ASN A 35 -2.55 -7.91 -6.40
C ASN A 35 -3.34 -8.99 -7.18
N GLU A 36 -4.61 -9.20 -6.86
CA GLU A 36 -5.48 -10.13 -7.60
C GLU A 36 -5.94 -9.56 -8.95
N CYS A 37 -6.14 -8.25 -9.04
CA CYS A 37 -6.72 -7.61 -10.23
C CYS A 37 -5.69 -7.02 -11.21
N ASP A 38 -4.50 -6.67 -10.73
CA ASP A 38 -3.46 -5.99 -11.51
C ASP A 38 -2.12 -6.72 -11.38
N SER A 39 -1.69 -7.35 -12.47
CA SER A 39 -0.42 -8.08 -12.55
C SER A 39 0.78 -7.19 -12.90
N THR A 40 0.59 -5.89 -13.08
CA THR A 40 1.65 -4.95 -13.48
C THR A 40 2.57 -4.61 -12.31
N TYR A 41 2.01 -4.56 -11.10
CA TYR A 41 2.71 -4.17 -9.89
C TYR A 41 2.52 -5.23 -8.81
N VAL A 42 3.50 -5.34 -7.92
CA VAL A 42 3.33 -6.00 -6.63
C VAL A 42 2.96 -4.94 -5.60
N TYR A 43 1.76 -5.01 -5.05
CA TYR A 43 1.24 -4.08 -4.06
C TYR A 43 1.59 -4.52 -2.64
N LYS A 44 2.12 -3.61 -1.82
CA LYS A 44 2.45 -3.84 -0.41
C LYS A 44 2.01 -2.68 0.47
N VAL A 45 1.79 -2.96 1.75
CA VAL A 45 1.47 -1.95 2.76
C VAL A 45 2.74 -1.49 3.48
N GLN A 46 2.94 -0.18 3.59
CA GLN A 46 4.03 0.44 4.34
C GLN A 46 3.46 1.27 5.51
N GLU A 47 3.94 1.01 6.73
CA GLU A 47 3.59 1.79 7.93
C GLU A 47 4.52 3.00 8.06
N ILE A 48 3.95 4.18 8.28
CA ILE A 48 4.68 5.41 8.55
C ILE A 48 4.19 6.00 9.88
N GLY A 49 5.13 6.28 10.78
CA GLY A 49 4.87 7.06 11.99
C GLY A 49 4.96 8.56 11.69
N LEU A 50 3.93 9.31 12.04
CA LEU A 50 3.99 10.78 12.02
C LEU A 50 4.54 11.25 13.39
N ALA A 51 5.61 12.04 13.34
CA ALA A 51 6.26 12.69 14.48
C ALA A 51 5.39 13.80 15.08
#